data_AF-A0A940YSW5-F1
#
_entry.id   AF-A0A940YSW5-F1
#
_cell.length_a   1.000
_cell.length_b   1.000
_cell.length_c   1.000
_cell.angle_alpha   90.00
_cell.angle_beta   90.00
_cell.angle_gamma   90.00
#
_symmetry.space_group_name_H-M   'P 1'
#
loop_
_entity.id
_entity.type
_entity.pdbx_description
1 polymer ?
#
loop_
_entity_poly.entity_id
_entity_poly.type
_entity_poly.pdbx_seq_one_letter_code
_entity_poly.pdbx_strand_id
1 'polypeptide(L)'
;MSVRIDEESVPDAIDLLDPVIGHHVVNTLGWPALRPLQAEAVAPCSPAGTPYSWPPRRAARDILLGEDPPVRLTGRAKARLAEAREAHLDTVHPGGTVIARRPDGDVRWWTWAGHRANATLAATLLPAVSPYRRAHAHWIRLRDDLSRGDWATTLAQAPEGLSLPEIDGRAVRGLKFAEALPARLAEATLAARTVDEAGARATLEEPVRFTNLQSEP
;
A
#
# COMPACT_ATOMS: atom_id res chain seq x y z
N MET A 1 -35.36 27.41 -24.71
CA MET A 1 -34.84 26.99 -23.39
C MET A 1 -33.71 26.02 -23.64
N SER A 2 -32.46 26.48 -23.52
CA SER A 2 -31.27 25.64 -23.68
C SER A 2 -30.74 25.32 -22.29
N VAL A 3 -30.76 24.04 -21.94
CA VAL A 3 -30.18 23.52 -20.69
C VAL A 3 -28.66 23.61 -20.84
N ARG A 4 -28.02 24.47 -20.02
CA ARG A 4 -26.58 24.41 -19.79
C ARG A 4 -26.33 23.16 -18.95
N ILE A 5 -25.59 22.20 -19.52
CA ILE A 5 -24.97 21.14 -18.73
C ILE A 5 -23.80 21.83 -18.02
N ASP A 6 -23.90 21.98 -16.70
CA ASP A 6 -22.77 22.44 -15.90
C ASP A 6 -21.64 21.42 -16.07
N GLU A 7 -20.54 21.91 -16.63
CA GLU A 7 -19.29 21.20 -16.86
C GLU A 7 -18.76 20.79 -15.48
N GLU A 8 -18.96 19.53 -15.09
CA GLU A 8 -18.53 18.97 -13.80
C GLU A 8 -17.02 19.26 -13.63
N SER A 9 -16.67 20.18 -12.72
CA SER A 9 -15.29 20.64 -12.57
C SER A 9 -14.41 19.45 -12.21
N VAL A 10 -13.50 19.09 -13.11
CA VAL A 10 -12.49 18.06 -12.85
C VAL A 10 -11.71 18.49 -11.60
N PRO A 11 -11.64 17.67 -10.54
CA PRO A 11 -10.89 18.03 -9.34
C PRO A 11 -9.44 18.30 -9.71
N ASP A 12 -8.87 19.37 -9.15
CA ASP A 12 -7.51 19.79 -9.49
C ASP A 12 -6.52 18.69 -9.04
N ALA A 13 -5.44 18.47 -9.78
CA ALA A 13 -4.55 17.32 -9.51
C ALA A 13 -3.90 17.39 -8.12
N ILE A 14 -3.83 18.58 -7.52
CA ILE A 14 -3.40 18.79 -6.13
C ILE A 14 -4.37 18.16 -5.13
N ASP A 15 -5.68 18.19 -5.40
CA ASP A 15 -6.71 17.66 -4.50
C ASP A 15 -6.67 16.13 -4.40
N LEU A 16 -5.92 15.49 -5.30
CA LEU A 16 -5.67 14.04 -5.30
C LEU A 16 -4.46 13.65 -4.43
N LEU A 17 -3.68 14.62 -3.93
CA LEU A 17 -2.55 14.39 -3.02
C LEU A 17 -3.03 14.28 -1.57
N ASP A 18 -2.18 13.71 -0.70
CA ASP A 18 -2.42 13.79 0.74
C ASP A 18 -2.48 15.27 1.18
N PRO A 19 -3.43 15.67 2.05
CA PRO A 19 -3.60 17.07 2.46
C PRO A 19 -2.33 17.74 3.01
N VAL A 20 -1.46 16.97 3.67
CA VAL A 20 -0.17 17.47 4.18
C VAL A 20 0.77 17.79 3.03
N ILE A 21 0.83 16.94 2.01
CA ILE A 21 1.63 17.15 0.81
C ILE A 21 1.12 18.39 0.05
N GLY A 22 -0.20 18.50 -0.17
CA GLY A 22 -0.81 19.65 -0.84
C GLY A 22 -0.48 20.98 -0.15
N HIS A 23 -0.55 21.01 1.18
CA HIS A 23 -0.16 22.17 1.98
C HIS A 23 1.30 22.59 1.74
N HIS A 24 2.24 21.65 1.70
CA HIS A 24 3.65 21.97 1.47
C HIS A 24 3.95 22.38 0.02
N VAL A 25 3.24 21.84 -0.95
CA VAL A 25 3.35 22.26 -2.35
C VAL A 25 2.96 23.74 -2.49
N VAL A 26 1.85 24.15 -1.88
CA VAL A 26 1.37 25.54 -1.95
C VAL A 26 2.21 26.46 -1.06
N ASN A 27 2.43 26.10 0.20
CA ASN A 27 2.99 27.04 1.18
C ASN A 27 4.52 27.01 1.29
N THR A 28 5.16 25.87 0.98
CA THR A 28 6.62 25.74 1.07
C THR A 28 7.27 25.91 -0.30
N LEU A 29 6.69 25.36 -1.36
CA LEU A 29 7.22 25.47 -2.72
C LEU A 29 6.62 26.63 -3.52
N GLY A 30 5.52 27.24 -3.03
CA GLY A 30 4.87 28.38 -3.67
C GLY A 30 4.17 28.02 -4.98
N TRP A 31 3.82 26.75 -5.20
CA TRP A 31 3.19 26.31 -6.44
C TRP A 31 1.68 26.31 -6.27
N PRO A 32 0.94 27.24 -6.91
CA PRO A 32 -0.51 27.32 -6.78
C PRO A 32 -1.22 26.16 -7.50
N ALA A 33 -0.53 25.50 -8.43
CA ALA A 33 -0.98 24.33 -9.18
C ALA A 33 0.23 23.44 -9.54
N LEU A 34 -0.01 22.16 -9.81
CA LEU A 34 1.02 21.27 -10.37
C LEU A 34 1.24 21.60 -11.85
N ARG A 35 2.50 21.55 -12.30
CA ARG A 35 2.80 21.64 -13.74
C ARG A 35 2.22 20.44 -14.49
N PRO A 36 1.95 20.54 -15.80
CA PRO A 36 1.26 19.49 -16.56
C PRO A 36 1.83 18.07 -16.35
N LEU A 37 3.15 17.90 -16.49
CA LEU A 37 3.82 16.60 -16.27
C LEU A 37 3.74 16.11 -14.80
N GLN A 38 3.66 17.03 -13.83
CA GLN A 38 3.53 16.68 -12.42
C GLN A 38 2.09 16.24 -12.10
N ALA A 39 1.09 16.92 -12.67
CA ALA A 39 -0.31 16.54 -12.57
C ALA A 39 -0.55 15.15 -13.19
N GLU A 40 0.03 14.89 -14.37
CA GLU A 40 0.01 13.57 -15.01
C GLU A 40 0.67 12.49 -14.14
N ALA A 41 1.70 12.82 -13.37
CA ALA A 41 2.37 11.90 -12.45
C ALA A 41 1.57 11.60 -11.16
N VAL A 42 0.56 12.42 -10.82
CA VAL A 42 -0.31 12.17 -9.65
C VAL A 42 -1.29 11.04 -9.93
N ALA A 43 -1.88 10.98 -11.13
CA ALA A 43 -2.89 9.98 -11.46
C ALA A 43 -2.43 8.52 -11.25
N PRO A 44 -1.21 8.10 -11.65
CA PRO A 44 -0.67 6.79 -11.34
C PRO A 44 -0.48 6.51 -9.85
N CYS A 45 -0.21 7.56 -9.06
CA CYS A 45 0.13 7.50 -7.64
C CYS A 45 -1.09 7.67 -6.72
N SER A 46 -2.22 8.16 -7.25
CA SER A 46 -3.43 8.37 -6.47
C SER A 46 -4.11 7.04 -6.15
N PRO A 47 -4.56 6.82 -4.90
CA PRO A 47 -5.24 5.58 -4.51
C PRO A 47 -6.53 5.31 -5.32
N ALA A 48 -7.10 6.33 -5.96
CA ALA A 48 -8.33 6.23 -6.74
C ALA A 48 -8.10 6.00 -8.26
N GLY A 49 -6.86 6.15 -8.75
CA GLY A 49 -6.60 6.32 -10.19
C GLY A 49 -6.08 5.11 -10.96
N THR A 50 -5.52 4.09 -10.30
CA THR A 50 -4.87 2.98 -11.01
C THR A 50 -5.26 1.63 -10.44
N PRO A 51 -5.73 0.66 -11.28
CA PRO A 51 -5.90 -0.73 -10.87
C PRO A 51 -4.58 -1.47 -10.55
N TYR A 52 -3.44 -0.78 -10.54
CA TYR A 52 -2.12 -1.38 -10.34
C TYR A 52 -1.32 -0.61 -9.28
N SER A 53 -1.68 -0.77 -8.01
CA SER A 53 -0.91 -0.22 -6.88
C SER A 53 0.28 -1.09 -6.46
N TRP A 54 0.39 -2.30 -7.02
CA TRP A 54 1.45 -3.28 -6.76
C TRP A 54 2.77 -3.00 -7.51
N PRO A 55 2.79 -2.73 -8.84
CA PRO A 55 4.05 -2.62 -9.58
C PRO A 55 5.03 -1.55 -9.04
N PRO A 56 4.58 -0.36 -8.60
CA PRO A 56 5.49 0.63 -8.03
C PRO A 56 6.14 0.19 -6.71
N ARG A 57 5.41 -0.58 -5.90
CA ARG A 57 5.90 -1.06 -4.60
C ARG A 57 6.89 -2.21 -4.76
N ARG A 58 6.64 -3.09 -5.74
CA ARG A 58 7.60 -4.09 -6.19
C ARG A 58 8.89 -3.43 -6.66
N ALA A 59 8.79 -2.45 -7.55
CA ALA A 59 9.96 -1.73 -8.05
C ALA A 59 10.77 -1.07 -6.92
N ALA A 60 10.10 -0.52 -5.90
CA ALA A 60 10.78 0.01 -4.72
C ALA A 60 11.56 -1.09 -3.96
N ARG A 61 10.96 -2.28 -3.77
CA ARG A 61 11.65 -3.44 -3.17
C ARG A 61 12.86 -3.86 -4.01
N ASP A 62 12.73 -3.94 -5.32
CA ASP A 62 13.80 -4.40 -6.20
C ASP A 62 14.97 -3.39 -6.21
N ILE A 63 14.65 -2.09 -6.17
CA ILE A 63 15.64 -1.02 -5.99
C ILE A 63 16.38 -1.15 -4.64
N LEU A 64 15.65 -1.45 -3.56
CA LEU A 64 16.25 -1.68 -2.24
C LEU A 64 17.12 -2.95 -2.21
N LEU A 65 16.80 -3.95 -3.02
CA LEU A 65 17.62 -5.16 -3.20
C LEU A 65 18.86 -4.94 -4.06
N GLY A 66 19.03 -3.76 -4.66
CA GLY A 66 20.22 -3.38 -5.40
C GLY A 66 19.99 -3.06 -6.87
N GLU A 67 18.76 -3.16 -7.37
CA GLU A 67 18.45 -2.70 -8.74
C GLU A 67 18.61 -1.18 -8.84
N ASP A 68 19.28 -0.72 -9.90
CA ASP A 68 19.41 0.71 -10.14
C ASP A 68 18.22 1.21 -10.97
N PRO A 69 17.56 2.31 -10.56
CA PRO A 69 16.42 2.83 -11.30
C PRO A 69 16.88 3.29 -12.70
N PRO A 70 16.03 3.14 -13.75
CA PRO A 70 16.40 3.41 -15.13
C PRO A 70 16.41 4.92 -15.47
N VAL A 71 16.97 5.73 -14.58
CA VAL A 71 17.05 7.19 -14.67
C VAL A 71 18.42 7.69 -14.24
N ARG A 72 18.84 8.85 -14.76
CA ARG A 72 20.10 9.46 -14.34
C ARG A 72 19.98 9.99 -12.91
N LEU A 73 20.73 9.40 -11.98
CA LEU A 73 20.77 9.83 -10.58
C LEU A 73 21.86 10.90 -10.35
N THR A 74 21.49 11.97 -9.65
CA THR A 74 22.46 12.94 -9.11
C THR A 74 23.30 12.32 -7.99
N GLY A 75 24.44 12.93 -7.65
CA GLY A 75 25.26 12.47 -6.52
C GLY A 75 24.50 12.40 -5.19
N ARG A 76 23.66 13.41 -4.89
CA ARG A 76 22.79 13.42 -3.70
C ARG A 76 21.74 12.31 -3.72
N ALA A 77 21.15 12.03 -4.88
CA ALA A 77 20.16 10.96 -5.02
C ALA A 77 20.80 9.57 -4.81
N LYS A 78 22.03 9.36 -5.33
CA LYS A 78 22.79 8.12 -5.08
C LYS A 78 23.10 7.91 -3.60
N ALA A 79 23.56 8.96 -2.91
CA ALA A 79 23.83 8.90 -1.48
C ALA A 79 22.56 8.52 -0.69
N ARG A 80 21.43 9.17 -0.98
CA ARG A 80 20.15 8.85 -0.33
C ARG A 80 19.64 7.45 -0.63
N LEU A 81 19.88 6.95 -1.84
CA LEU A 81 19.53 5.58 -2.20
C LEU A 81 20.41 4.57 -1.45
N ALA A 82 21.71 4.84 -1.29
CA ALA A 82 22.59 4.00 -0.49
C ALA A 82 22.16 3.96 0.99
N GLU A 83 21.89 5.12 1.59
CA GLU A 83 21.34 5.24 2.95
C GLU A 83 20.02 4.43 3.09
N ALA A 84 19.12 4.53 2.10
CA ALA A 84 17.86 3.79 2.12
C ALA A 84 18.08 2.27 2.00
N ARG A 85 19.00 1.82 1.14
CA ARG A 85 19.33 0.39 1.00
C ARG A 85 19.86 -0.17 2.32
N GLU A 86 20.73 0.56 3.01
CA GLU A 86 21.26 0.18 4.33
C GLU A 86 20.16 0.13 5.40
N ALA A 87 19.32 1.16 5.47
CA ALA A 87 18.26 1.27 6.46
C ALA A 87 17.13 0.23 6.30
N HIS A 88 17.04 -0.45 5.15
CA HIS A 88 15.98 -1.38 4.82
C HIS A 88 16.43 -2.84 4.67
N LEU A 89 17.71 -3.16 4.95
CA LEU A 89 18.28 -4.51 4.81
C LEU A 89 17.48 -5.60 5.55
N ASP A 90 16.81 -5.22 6.62
CA ASP A 90 16.01 -6.09 7.47
C ASP A 90 14.55 -6.25 7.02
N THR A 91 14.13 -5.44 6.04
CA THR A 91 12.77 -5.36 5.50
C THR A 91 12.62 -5.97 4.10
N VAL A 92 13.74 -6.29 3.43
CA VAL A 92 13.77 -6.89 2.08
C VAL A 92 14.71 -8.09 2.06
N HIS A 93 14.39 -9.10 1.24
CA HIS A 93 15.25 -10.26 1.05
C HIS A 93 15.13 -10.79 -0.39
N PRO A 94 16.22 -11.18 -1.07
CA PRO A 94 16.15 -11.66 -2.45
C PRO A 94 15.33 -12.95 -2.59
N GLY A 95 15.40 -13.82 -1.57
CA GLY A 95 14.63 -15.06 -1.50
C GLY A 95 13.20 -14.93 -1.00
N GLY A 96 12.51 -13.81 -1.27
CA GLY A 96 11.07 -13.62 -1.09
C GLY A 96 10.65 -12.48 -0.14
N THR A 97 9.48 -12.63 0.49
CA THR A 97 8.96 -11.65 1.47
C THR A 97 9.52 -11.94 2.87
N VAL A 98 9.46 -10.94 3.76
CA VAL A 98 10.12 -11.03 5.08
C VAL A 98 9.11 -10.90 6.21
N ILE A 99 9.09 -11.83 7.16
CA ILE A 99 8.44 -11.65 8.46
C ILE A 99 9.52 -11.26 9.46
N ALA A 100 9.53 -10.00 9.86
CA ALA A 100 10.48 -9.45 10.82
C ALA A 100 9.83 -9.32 12.20
N ARG A 101 10.46 -9.90 13.21
CA ARG A 101 10.08 -9.74 14.62
C ARG A 101 10.99 -8.69 15.25
N ARG A 102 10.38 -7.60 15.74
CA ARG A 102 11.09 -6.50 16.40
C ARG A 102 11.30 -6.79 17.90
N PRO A 103 12.27 -6.11 18.53
CA PRO A 103 12.54 -6.26 19.97
C PRO A 103 11.38 -5.85 20.87
N ASP A 104 10.53 -4.94 20.39
CA ASP A 104 9.31 -4.47 21.06
C ASP A 104 8.16 -5.50 21.01
N GLY A 105 8.39 -6.67 20.40
CA GLY A 105 7.40 -7.72 20.21
C GLY A 105 6.56 -7.57 18.94
N ASP A 106 6.71 -6.47 18.18
CA ASP A 106 5.97 -6.23 16.94
C ASP A 106 6.42 -7.18 15.83
N VAL A 107 5.48 -7.90 15.23
CA VAL A 107 5.74 -8.80 14.11
C VAL A 107 5.16 -8.19 12.85
N ARG A 108 6.02 -7.94 11.86
CA ARG A 108 5.62 -7.35 10.57
C ARG A 108 5.97 -8.27 9.42
N TRP A 109 5.01 -8.51 8.55
CA TRP A 109 5.24 -9.14 7.25
C TRP A 109 5.45 -8.07 6.18
N TRP A 110 6.68 -7.89 5.73
CA TRP A 110 7.08 -7.01 4.64
C TRP A 110 6.81 -7.65 3.28
N THR A 111 5.67 -7.29 2.71
CA THR A 111 5.16 -7.80 1.44
C THR A 111 5.53 -6.90 0.26
N TRP A 112 5.71 -5.60 0.49
CA TRP A 112 5.85 -4.58 -0.55
C TRP A 112 4.75 -4.63 -1.60
N ALA A 113 3.52 -5.00 -1.20
CA ALA A 113 2.51 -5.42 -2.16
C ALA A 113 1.51 -4.36 -2.65
N GLY A 114 1.46 -3.18 -2.05
CA GLY A 114 0.32 -2.29 -2.32
C GLY A 114 -0.65 -2.27 -1.14
N HIS A 115 -1.41 -1.17 -0.98
CA HIS A 115 -2.43 -1.12 0.07
C HIS A 115 -3.55 -2.12 -0.20
N ARG A 116 -3.97 -2.22 -1.46
CA ARG A 116 -5.07 -3.10 -1.89
C ARG A 116 -4.73 -4.58 -1.72
N ALA A 117 -3.55 -4.98 -2.17
CA ALA A 117 -3.06 -6.34 -1.98
C ALA A 117 -2.91 -6.65 -0.48
N ASN A 118 -2.31 -5.76 0.30
CA ASN A 118 -2.16 -5.97 1.74
C ASN A 118 -3.49 -6.01 2.49
N ALA A 119 -4.50 -5.24 2.07
CA ALA A 119 -5.83 -5.30 2.65
C ALA A 119 -6.52 -6.64 2.32
N THR A 120 -6.35 -7.13 1.09
CA THR A 120 -6.86 -8.43 0.65
C THR A 120 -6.19 -9.57 1.41
N LEU A 121 -4.87 -9.52 1.57
CA LEU A 121 -4.09 -10.47 2.37
C LEU A 121 -4.49 -10.43 3.85
N ALA A 122 -4.65 -9.24 4.42
CA ALA A 122 -5.05 -9.07 5.81
C ALA A 122 -6.44 -9.67 6.10
N ALA A 123 -7.39 -9.49 5.18
CA ALA A 123 -8.73 -10.08 5.27
C ALA A 123 -8.75 -11.60 5.01
N THR A 124 -7.79 -12.11 4.24
CA THR A 124 -7.70 -13.55 3.94
C THR A 124 -7.02 -14.32 5.08
N LEU A 125 -5.97 -13.75 5.67
CA LEU A 125 -5.13 -14.39 6.69
C LEU A 125 -5.47 -13.92 8.11
N LEU A 126 -6.75 -13.70 8.41
CA LEU A 126 -7.23 -13.23 9.73
C LEU A 126 -6.62 -14.01 10.92
N PRO A 127 -6.42 -15.34 10.87
CA PRO A 127 -5.81 -16.07 11.98
C PRO A 127 -4.35 -15.70 12.28
N ALA A 128 -3.62 -15.09 11.34
CA ALA A 128 -2.22 -14.67 11.52
C ALA A 128 -2.07 -13.15 11.73
N VAL A 129 -3.08 -12.38 11.34
CA VAL A 129 -3.04 -10.91 11.32
C VAL A 129 -3.47 -10.34 12.67
N SER A 130 -2.80 -9.29 13.13
CA SER A 130 -3.23 -8.57 14.33
C SER A 130 -4.51 -7.77 14.03
N PRO A 131 -5.57 -7.89 14.82
CA PRO A 131 -6.85 -7.23 14.54
C PRO A 131 -6.76 -5.70 14.69
N TYR A 132 -7.66 -4.98 14.00
CA TYR A 132 -7.89 -3.53 14.13
C TYR A 132 -6.82 -2.57 13.58
N ARG A 133 -6.14 -2.89 12.47
CA ARG A 133 -5.16 -1.97 11.86
C ARG A 133 -5.38 -1.81 10.37
N ARG A 134 -5.35 -0.55 9.91
CA ARG A 134 -5.34 -0.20 8.48
C ARG A 134 -4.18 -0.91 7.78
N ALA A 135 -4.46 -1.47 6.60
CA ALA A 135 -3.45 -2.13 5.80
C ALA A 135 -2.36 -1.14 5.37
N HIS A 136 -1.13 -1.41 5.81
CA HIS A 136 0.01 -0.62 5.41
C HIS A 136 0.45 -0.97 4.00
N ALA A 137 1.19 -0.03 3.45
CA ALA A 137 1.67 -0.06 2.10
C ALA A 137 2.67 -1.19 1.81
N HIS A 138 3.63 -1.31 2.73
CA HIS A 138 4.84 -2.10 2.55
C HIS A 138 4.82 -3.37 3.41
N TRP A 139 3.94 -3.41 4.41
CA TRP A 139 3.89 -4.46 5.39
C TRP A 139 2.48 -4.69 5.94
N ILE A 140 2.30 -5.83 6.62
CA ILE A 140 1.11 -6.22 7.37
C ILE A 140 1.54 -6.54 8.80
N ARG A 141 0.79 -6.06 9.81
CA ARG A 141 1.06 -6.43 11.20
C ARG A 141 0.48 -7.80 11.49
N LEU A 142 1.31 -8.68 12.03
CA LEU A 142 0.93 -10.02 12.42
C LEU A 142 0.74 -10.09 13.94
N ARG A 143 0.13 -11.18 14.42
CA ARG A 143 0.03 -11.42 15.86
C ARG A 143 1.42 -11.53 16.48
N ASP A 144 1.56 -10.97 17.67
CA ASP A 144 2.84 -10.92 18.37
C ASP A 144 3.30 -12.34 18.77
N ASP A 145 2.39 -13.30 18.96
CA ASP A 145 2.69 -14.71 19.28
C ASP A 145 2.91 -15.61 18.05
N LEU A 146 2.85 -15.06 16.82
CA LEU A 146 2.90 -15.86 15.60
C LEU A 146 4.21 -16.65 15.47
N SER A 147 4.12 -17.98 15.42
CA SER A 147 5.22 -18.88 15.11
C SER A 147 5.30 -19.24 13.61
N ARG A 148 6.42 -19.86 13.20
CA ARG A 148 6.56 -20.39 11.84
C ARG A 148 5.53 -21.50 11.54
N GLY A 149 5.18 -22.31 12.54
CA GLY A 149 4.19 -23.38 12.41
C GLY A 149 2.78 -22.82 12.25
N ASP A 150 2.43 -21.79 13.02
CA ASP A 150 1.14 -21.10 12.92
C ASP A 150 0.98 -20.44 11.55
N TRP A 151 2.05 -19.82 11.05
CA TRP A 151 2.07 -19.25 9.71
C TRP A 151 1.83 -20.30 8.62
N ALA A 152 2.56 -21.41 8.65
CA ALA A 152 2.39 -22.49 7.68
C ALA A 152 0.97 -23.09 7.75
N THR A 153 0.43 -23.27 8.96
CA THR A 153 -0.94 -23.74 9.16
C THR A 153 -1.97 -22.75 8.60
N THR A 154 -1.77 -21.45 8.86
CA THR A 154 -2.65 -20.39 8.34
C THR A 154 -2.64 -20.36 6.81
N LEU A 155 -1.47 -20.51 6.18
CA LEU A 155 -1.37 -20.58 4.72
C LEU A 155 -2.03 -21.84 4.14
N ALA A 156 -1.86 -22.99 4.80
CA ALA A 156 -2.47 -24.25 4.37
C ALA A 156 -4.00 -24.27 4.53
N GLN A 157 -4.51 -23.51 5.51
CA GLN A 157 -5.95 -23.37 5.78
C GLN A 157 -6.55 -22.12 5.13
N ALA A 158 -5.75 -21.33 4.41
CA ALA A 158 -6.26 -20.17 3.70
C ALA A 158 -7.33 -20.65 2.72
N PRO A 159 -8.50 -19.98 2.67
CA PRO A 159 -9.56 -20.38 1.75
C PRO A 159 -9.04 -20.41 0.30
N GLU A 160 -9.56 -21.33 -0.52
CA GLU A 160 -9.18 -21.41 -1.95
C GLU A 160 -9.42 -20.09 -2.70
N GLY A 161 -10.32 -19.24 -2.18
CA GLY A 161 -10.58 -17.88 -2.64
C GLY A 161 -10.08 -16.82 -1.66
N LEU A 162 -9.69 -15.66 -2.19
CA LEU A 162 -9.30 -14.50 -1.39
C LEU A 162 -10.52 -13.81 -0.79
N SER A 163 -10.39 -13.32 0.44
CA SER A 163 -11.45 -12.59 1.13
C SER A 163 -11.51 -11.12 0.70
N LEU A 164 -12.72 -10.57 0.68
CA LEU A 164 -12.91 -9.13 0.44
C LEU A 164 -12.32 -8.31 1.60
N PRO A 165 -11.57 -7.23 1.31
CA PRO A 165 -11.01 -6.38 2.35
C PRO A 165 -12.10 -5.62 3.10
N GLU A 166 -11.90 -5.44 4.41
CA GLU A 166 -12.74 -4.57 5.21
C GLU A 166 -12.52 -3.09 4.81
N ILE A 167 -13.62 -2.35 4.66
CA ILE A 167 -13.59 -0.95 4.24
C ILE A 167 -13.89 -0.04 5.44
N ASP A 168 -13.00 0.91 5.68
CA ASP A 168 -13.21 1.96 6.67
C ASP A 168 -14.44 2.81 6.27
N GLY A 169 -15.38 3.01 7.20
CA GLY A 169 -16.58 3.84 6.96
C GLY A 169 -16.25 5.29 6.55
N ARG A 170 -15.03 5.79 6.78
CA ARG A 170 -14.55 7.06 6.22
C ARG A 170 -14.37 7.01 4.71
N ALA A 171 -13.92 5.88 4.16
CA ALA A 171 -13.82 5.69 2.71
C ALA A 171 -15.21 5.67 2.05
N VAL A 172 -16.21 5.12 2.74
CA VAL A 172 -17.62 5.15 2.30
C VAL A 172 -18.13 6.57 2.18
N ARG A 173 -17.84 7.44 3.17
CA ARG A 173 -18.23 8.87 3.13
C ARG A 173 -17.57 9.66 2.01
N GLY A 174 -16.45 9.18 1.45
CA GLY A 174 -15.76 9.80 0.32
C GLY A 174 -16.31 9.41 -1.06
N LEU A 175 -17.27 8.48 -1.14
CA LEU A 175 -17.91 8.12 -2.40
C LEU A 175 -18.77 9.27 -2.90
N LYS A 176 -18.59 9.65 -4.17
CA LYS A 176 -19.65 10.35 -4.91
C LYS A 176 -20.92 9.49 -4.82
N PHE A 177 -22.05 10.09 -4.44
CA PHE A 177 -23.33 9.41 -4.20
C PHE A 177 -23.43 8.52 -2.95
N ALA A 178 -22.52 8.64 -1.96
CA ALA A 178 -22.60 7.89 -0.70
C ALA A 178 -23.96 8.04 0.01
N GLU A 179 -24.54 9.24 -0.03
CA GLU A 179 -25.83 9.56 0.61
C GLU A 179 -27.03 8.93 -0.11
N ALA A 180 -26.85 8.49 -1.37
CA ALA A 180 -27.89 7.88 -2.18
C ALA A 180 -27.87 6.33 -2.14
N LEU A 181 -26.88 5.72 -1.48
CA LEU A 181 -26.69 4.27 -1.42
C LEU A 181 -26.73 3.77 0.03
N PRO A 182 -27.48 2.71 0.36
CA PRO A 182 -27.41 2.10 1.68
C PRO A 182 -25.97 1.71 2.05
N ALA A 183 -25.54 1.98 3.28
CA ALA A 183 -24.15 1.82 3.74
C ALA A 183 -23.54 0.44 3.37
N ARG A 184 -24.29 -0.64 3.60
CA ARG A 184 -23.88 -2.01 3.26
C ARG A 184 -23.51 -2.22 1.78
N LEU A 185 -24.20 -1.54 0.86
CA LEU A 185 -23.95 -1.64 -0.58
C LEU A 185 -22.76 -0.78 -0.99
N ALA A 186 -22.58 0.36 -0.34
CA ALA A 186 -21.41 1.22 -0.54
C ALA A 186 -20.13 0.52 -0.08
N GLU A 187 -20.17 -0.10 1.09
CA GLU A 187 -19.09 -0.93 1.65
C GLU A 187 -18.77 -2.11 0.74
N ALA A 188 -19.78 -2.90 0.34
CA ALA A 188 -19.57 -4.04 -0.54
C ALA A 188 -18.98 -3.63 -1.90
N THR A 189 -19.45 -2.52 -2.46
CA THR A 189 -18.94 -1.98 -3.74
C THR A 189 -17.50 -1.53 -3.60
N LEU A 190 -17.16 -0.81 -2.53
CA LEU A 190 -15.77 -0.40 -2.28
C LEU A 190 -14.87 -1.60 -2.02
N ALA A 191 -15.32 -2.59 -1.24
CA ALA A 191 -14.57 -3.81 -0.97
C ALA A 191 -14.23 -4.54 -2.27
N ALA A 192 -15.23 -4.74 -3.14
CA ALA A 192 -15.05 -5.34 -4.46
C ALA A 192 -14.12 -4.53 -5.38
N ARG A 193 -14.14 -3.19 -5.31
CA ARG A 193 -13.23 -2.33 -6.09
C ARG A 193 -11.82 -2.24 -5.53
N THR A 194 -11.66 -2.54 -4.25
CA THR A 194 -10.39 -2.42 -3.52
C THR A 194 -9.63 -3.75 -3.51
N VAL A 195 -10.32 -4.89 -3.69
CA VAL A 195 -9.66 -6.20 -3.78
C VAL A 195 -8.58 -6.18 -4.87
N ASP A 196 -7.42 -6.74 -4.55
CA ASP A 196 -6.32 -6.93 -5.50
C ASP A 196 -5.89 -8.39 -5.40
N GLU A 197 -6.63 -9.23 -6.11
CA GLU A 197 -6.40 -10.67 -6.09
C GLU A 197 -5.06 -11.06 -6.73
N ALA A 198 -4.68 -10.37 -7.80
CA ALA A 198 -3.44 -10.66 -8.51
C ALA A 198 -2.23 -10.36 -7.63
N GLY A 199 -2.18 -9.17 -7.01
CA GLY A 199 -1.09 -8.80 -6.10
C GLY A 199 -1.06 -9.66 -4.84
N ALA A 200 -2.22 -9.98 -4.26
CA ALA A 200 -2.30 -10.85 -3.09
C ALA A 200 -1.82 -12.28 -3.41
N ARG A 201 -2.30 -12.89 -4.51
CA ARG A 201 -1.90 -14.24 -4.91
C ARG A 201 -0.41 -14.32 -5.23
N ALA A 202 0.12 -13.37 -5.98
CA ALA A 202 1.55 -13.28 -6.27
C ALA A 202 2.38 -13.20 -4.98
N THR A 203 1.92 -12.44 -3.98
CA THR A 203 2.60 -12.34 -2.68
C THR A 203 2.56 -13.66 -1.89
N LEU A 204 1.47 -14.42 -1.96
CA LEU A 204 1.32 -15.71 -1.26
C LEU A 204 2.17 -16.82 -1.88
N GLU A 205 2.42 -16.75 -3.19
CA GLU A 205 3.29 -17.69 -3.91
C GLU A 205 4.77 -17.48 -3.59
N GLU A 206 5.14 -16.31 -3.04
CA GLU A 206 6.51 -16.01 -2.68
C GLU A 206 6.95 -16.72 -1.39
N PRO A 207 8.19 -17.25 -1.34
CA PRO A 207 8.75 -17.79 -0.12
C PRO A 207 8.84 -16.71 0.97
N VAL A 208 8.60 -17.11 2.21
CA VAL A 208 8.64 -16.19 3.37
C VAL A 208 9.87 -16.47 4.22
N ARG A 209 10.63 -15.42 4.54
CA ARG A 209 11.81 -15.48 5.41
C ARG A 209 11.51 -14.84 6.75
N PHE A 210 11.71 -15.57 7.83
CA PHE A 210 11.57 -15.02 9.18
C PHE A 210 12.91 -14.50 9.67
N THR A 211 12.93 -13.25 10.10
CA THR A 211 14.07 -12.55 10.67
C THR A 211 13.72 -12.05 12.08
N ASN A 212 14.69 -12.10 12.98
CA ASN A 212 14.58 -11.47 14.29
C ASN A 212 15.47 -10.23 14.28
N LEU A 213 14.87 -9.07 14.46
CA LEU A 213 15.58 -7.81 14.56
C LEU A 213 16.07 -7.68 15.98
N GLN A 214 17.38 -7.59 16.16
CA GLN A 214 17.97 -7.28 17.45
C GLN A 214 17.94 -5.77 17.65
N SER A 215 17.71 -5.31 18.88
CA SER A 215 17.97 -3.90 19.21
C SER A 215 19.46 -3.66 19.04
N GLU A 216 19.82 -2.61 18.30
CA GLU A 216 21.19 -2.10 18.32
C GLU A 216 21.51 -1.66 19.78
N PRO A 217 22.66 -2.06 20.35
CA PRO A 217 23.01 -1.82 21.75
C PRO A 217 23.27 -0.34 22.08
#